data_AF-A0A358CYF1-F1
#
_entry.id   AF-A0A358CYF1-F1
#
_cell.length_a   1.000
_cell.length_b   1.000
_cell.length_c   1.000
_cell.angle_alpha   90.00
_cell.angle_beta   90.00
_cell.angle_gamma   90.00
#
_symmetry.space_group_name_H-M   'P 1'
#
loop_
_entity.id
_entity.type
_entity.pdbx_description
1 polymer ?
#
loop_
_entity_poly.entity_id
_entity_poly.type
_entity_poly.pdbx_seq_one_letter_code
_entity_poly.pdbx_strand_id
1 'polypeptide(L)'
;YVGEMDRIFESYGELVPLMQDYYRSEHAQGSDIGDLAYRQTIRAKAFDAVRGLLPAASLSNVGIYGTGQAYEGLLLRMRAHPLPEARSYADLMLLELRKVIPSFLRRVDVAERGVAWSRYLEANQSAMREFAELLTKDIPTNPAPEVDLIDWDPDGERKMLAAMLYPYTQLPETQLVDLVDDMTSDQRLDLVRRYVGERGNRRHRPGRALERLDYRFDILGDYGGVRDLQRHRLLTIEWQSLTPSHGYETPEAVIRAGLGERYSGVMERSRSLYELLLQDFPDRAGYAVAMAFRVRYIMQFNAREALHMIELRSQPQGHPNYRRIAQEMYQQIATKAGHGAVAEMFTHIDLSAGEDGRLQAEKALEVKRSAQ
;
A
#
# COMPACT_ATOMS: atom_id res chain seq x y z
N TYR A 1 28.83 4.97 0.23
CA TYR A 1 27.50 4.98 -0.43
C TYR A 1 27.51 4.25 -1.77
N VAL A 2 28.05 4.83 -2.84
CA VAL A 2 27.96 4.28 -4.21
C VAL A 2 28.40 2.81 -4.28
N GLY A 3 29.60 2.48 -3.81
CA GLY A 3 30.09 1.10 -3.87
C GLY A 3 29.27 0.08 -3.05
N GLU A 4 28.59 0.49 -1.97
CA GLU A 4 27.69 -0.42 -1.26
C GLU A 4 26.36 -0.59 -1.99
N MET A 5 25.84 0.50 -2.58
CA MET A 5 24.63 0.45 -3.41
C MET A 5 24.83 -0.44 -4.63
N ASP A 6 25.96 -0.31 -5.32
CA ASP A 6 26.31 -1.12 -6.49
C ASP A 6 26.35 -2.60 -6.11
N ARG A 7 26.98 -2.97 -4.99
CA ARG A 7 27.00 -4.36 -4.50
C ARG A 7 25.62 -4.90 -4.16
N ILE A 8 24.73 -4.07 -3.62
CA ILE A 8 23.32 -4.47 -3.36
C ILE A 8 22.61 -4.76 -4.70
N PHE A 9 22.77 -3.90 -5.70
CA PHE A 9 22.17 -4.10 -7.03
C PHE A 9 22.79 -5.30 -7.79
N GLU A 10 24.10 -5.50 -7.69
CA GLU A 10 24.80 -6.67 -8.23
C GLU A 10 24.26 -7.95 -7.60
N SER A 11 24.14 -7.99 -6.27
CA SER A 11 23.56 -9.14 -5.56
C SER A 11 22.14 -9.44 -6.01
N TYR A 12 21.30 -8.41 -6.20
CA TYR A 12 19.97 -8.57 -6.80
C TYR A 12 20.06 -9.17 -8.22
N GLY A 13 20.94 -8.64 -9.06
CA GLY A 13 21.16 -9.10 -10.43
C GLY A 13 21.62 -10.56 -10.52
N GLU A 14 22.44 -11.02 -9.56
CA GLU A 14 22.90 -12.40 -9.46
C GLU A 14 21.83 -13.36 -8.93
N LEU A 15 21.02 -12.91 -7.96
CA LEU A 15 20.00 -13.77 -7.33
C LEU A 15 18.78 -14.00 -8.25
N VAL A 16 18.46 -13.06 -9.14
CA VAL A 16 17.32 -13.19 -10.07
C VAL A 16 17.44 -14.44 -10.98
N PRO A 17 18.55 -14.68 -11.71
CA PRO A 17 18.71 -15.90 -12.51
C PRO A 17 18.63 -17.19 -11.68
N LEU A 18 19.27 -17.22 -10.51
CA LEU A 18 19.25 -18.38 -9.62
C LEU A 18 17.82 -18.72 -9.17
N MET A 19 17.02 -17.70 -8.84
CA MET A 19 15.61 -17.88 -8.51
C MET A 19 14.78 -18.32 -9.72
N GLN A 20 15.10 -17.87 -10.94
CA GLN A 20 14.43 -18.40 -12.13
C GLN A 20 14.73 -19.88 -12.33
N ASP A 21 15.98 -20.31 -12.16
CA ASP A 21 16.37 -21.71 -12.28
C ASP A 21 15.64 -22.58 -11.25
N TYR A 22 15.58 -22.12 -9.99
CA TYR A 22 14.80 -22.76 -8.93
C TYR A 22 13.30 -22.87 -9.30
N TYR A 23 12.66 -21.78 -9.73
CA TYR A 23 11.24 -21.87 -10.10
C TYR A 23 10.99 -22.74 -11.35
N ARG A 24 11.96 -22.87 -12.27
CA ARG A 24 11.84 -23.82 -13.39
C ARG A 24 11.92 -25.27 -12.93
N SER A 25 12.74 -25.57 -11.92
CA SER A 25 12.81 -26.93 -11.36
C SER A 25 11.55 -27.30 -10.58
N GLU A 26 10.98 -26.34 -9.85
CA GLU A 26 9.76 -26.57 -9.04
C GLU A 26 8.48 -26.61 -9.89
N HIS A 27 8.42 -25.86 -10.99
CA HIS A 27 7.22 -25.75 -11.82
C HIS A 27 7.50 -26.15 -13.26
N ALA A 28 7.29 -27.42 -13.58
CA ALA A 28 7.31 -27.86 -14.97
C ALA A 28 6.23 -27.11 -15.78
N GLN A 29 6.55 -26.71 -17.02
CA GLN A 29 5.63 -25.95 -17.87
C GLN A 29 4.31 -26.70 -18.10
N GLY A 30 4.38 -27.98 -18.46
CA GLY A 30 3.21 -28.75 -18.91
C GLY A 30 2.75 -28.36 -20.33
N SER A 31 1.63 -28.92 -20.78
CA SER A 31 1.04 -28.65 -22.11
C SER A 31 0.11 -27.45 -22.16
N ASP A 32 -0.33 -26.95 -21.00
CA ASP A 32 -1.50 -26.07 -20.89
C ASP A 32 -1.12 -24.58 -20.80
N ILE A 33 0.16 -24.26 -20.97
CA ILE A 33 0.69 -22.90 -20.99
C ILE A 33 1.75 -22.77 -22.10
N GLY A 34 1.63 -21.74 -22.93
CA GLY A 34 2.60 -21.39 -23.97
C GLY A 34 3.95 -21.00 -23.39
N ASP A 35 5.02 -21.26 -24.15
CA ASP A 35 6.41 -21.02 -23.72
C ASP A 35 6.66 -19.57 -23.29
N LEU A 36 6.10 -18.59 -24.01
CA LEU A 36 6.23 -17.17 -23.66
C LEU A 36 5.57 -16.84 -22.31
N ALA A 37 4.33 -17.30 -22.09
CA ALA A 37 3.58 -17.03 -20.86
C ALA A 37 4.23 -17.71 -19.65
N TYR A 38 4.73 -18.94 -19.83
CA TYR A 38 5.50 -19.65 -18.82
C TYR A 38 6.78 -18.90 -18.44
N ARG A 39 7.62 -18.52 -19.41
CA ARG A 39 8.87 -17.79 -19.15
C ARG A 39 8.61 -16.45 -18.45
N GLN A 40 7.58 -15.71 -18.86
CA GLN A 40 7.18 -14.46 -18.20
C GLN A 40 6.74 -14.69 -16.76
N THR A 41 5.98 -15.77 -16.51
CA THR A 41 5.51 -16.10 -15.16
C THR A 41 6.65 -16.48 -14.24
N ILE A 42 7.55 -17.37 -14.68
CA ILE A 42 8.75 -17.76 -13.91
C ILE A 42 9.60 -16.53 -13.60
N ARG A 43 9.82 -15.66 -14.59
CA ARG A 43 10.58 -14.42 -14.40
C ARG A 43 9.90 -13.50 -13.39
N ALA A 44 8.58 -13.35 -13.46
CA ALA A 44 7.83 -12.54 -12.49
C ALA A 44 7.92 -13.11 -11.07
N LYS A 45 7.82 -14.44 -10.90
CA LYS A 45 7.99 -15.10 -9.59
C LYS A 45 9.40 -14.91 -9.04
N ALA A 46 10.43 -15.03 -9.88
CA ALA A 46 11.81 -14.76 -9.49
C ALA A 46 11.99 -13.31 -9.02
N PHE A 47 11.47 -12.34 -9.78
CA PHE A 47 11.51 -10.94 -9.38
C PHE A 47 10.77 -10.69 -8.06
N ASP A 48 9.57 -11.23 -7.89
CA ASP A 48 8.81 -11.08 -6.64
C ASP A 48 9.57 -11.69 -5.44
N ALA A 49 10.28 -12.81 -5.63
CA ALA A 49 11.04 -13.46 -4.56
C ALA A 49 12.27 -12.68 -4.06
N VAL A 50 12.90 -11.87 -4.92
CA VAL A 50 14.12 -11.13 -4.54
C VAL A 50 13.97 -9.62 -4.62
N ARG A 51 12.77 -9.10 -4.92
CA ARG A 51 12.49 -7.64 -4.94
C ARG A 51 12.81 -6.97 -3.61
N GLY A 52 12.73 -7.70 -2.50
CA GLY A 52 13.07 -7.20 -1.17
C GLY A 52 14.52 -6.73 -1.03
N LEU A 53 15.43 -7.19 -1.89
CA LEU A 53 16.83 -6.76 -1.92
C LEU A 53 17.01 -5.34 -2.45
N LEU A 54 16.05 -4.86 -3.27
CA LEU A 54 16.16 -3.56 -3.90
C LEU A 54 16.10 -2.45 -2.85
N PRO A 55 17.04 -1.51 -2.82
CA PRO A 55 17.04 -0.39 -1.87
C PRO A 55 16.00 0.66 -2.26
N ALA A 56 15.61 1.51 -1.31
CA ALA A 56 14.70 2.62 -1.55
C ALA A 56 15.22 3.60 -2.61
N ALA A 57 16.54 3.68 -2.82
CA ALA A 57 17.18 4.41 -3.93
C ALA A 57 17.07 3.75 -5.31
N SER A 58 16.31 2.65 -5.47
CA SER A 58 16.04 2.06 -6.78
C SER A 58 15.36 3.06 -7.70
N LEU A 59 16.01 3.35 -8.84
CA LEU A 59 15.49 4.29 -9.83
C LEU A 59 14.18 3.78 -10.43
N SER A 60 13.24 4.71 -10.64
CA SER A 60 11.97 4.45 -11.28
C SER A 60 11.54 5.64 -12.11
N ASN A 61 10.72 5.38 -13.11
CA ASN A 61 10.00 6.42 -13.82
C ASN A 61 8.82 6.91 -12.98
N VAL A 62 8.57 8.23 -13.01
CA VAL A 62 7.45 8.88 -12.34
C VAL A 62 6.67 9.67 -13.37
N GLY A 63 5.38 9.38 -13.48
CA GLY A 63 4.41 10.18 -14.23
C GLY A 63 3.47 10.87 -13.26
N ILE A 64 3.31 12.19 -13.39
CA ILE A 64 2.43 13.00 -12.55
C ILE A 64 1.32 13.57 -13.41
N TYR A 65 0.07 13.35 -13.00
CA TYR A 65 -1.12 13.97 -13.58
C TYR A 65 -1.91 14.64 -12.46
N GLY A 66 -2.34 15.88 -12.66
CA GLY A 66 -3.10 16.62 -11.68
C GLY A 66 -3.73 17.89 -12.26
N THR A 67 -4.60 18.51 -11.48
CA THR A 67 -5.13 19.85 -11.79
C THR A 67 -4.07 20.92 -11.49
N GLY A 68 -4.27 22.14 -12.00
CA GLY A 68 -3.36 23.25 -11.70
C GLY A 68 -3.19 23.50 -10.19
N GLN A 69 -4.28 23.40 -9.42
CA GLN A 69 -4.25 23.51 -7.96
C GLN A 69 -3.47 22.36 -7.30
N ALA A 70 -3.59 21.14 -7.84
CA ALA A 70 -2.82 20.01 -7.33
C ALA A 70 -1.31 20.20 -7.56
N TYR A 71 -0.91 20.75 -8.71
CA TYR A 71 0.50 21.11 -8.97
C TYR A 71 1.00 22.24 -8.07
N GLU A 72 0.20 23.29 -7.84
CA GLU A 72 0.56 24.36 -6.90
C GLU A 72 0.80 23.77 -5.50
N GLY A 73 -0.14 22.98 -4.98
CA GLY A 73 -0.01 22.32 -3.68
C GLY A 73 1.18 21.34 -3.60
N LEU A 74 1.46 20.60 -4.67
CA LEU A 74 2.62 19.72 -4.76
C LEU A 74 3.93 20.50 -4.66
N LEU A 75 4.08 21.58 -5.43
CA LEU A 75 5.28 22.41 -5.43
C LEU A 75 5.55 23.03 -4.05
N LEU A 76 4.51 23.53 -3.38
CA LEU A 76 4.64 24.10 -2.03
C LEU A 76 5.17 23.07 -1.02
N ARG A 77 4.69 21.83 -1.08
CA ARG A 77 5.17 20.72 -0.24
C ARG A 77 6.58 20.28 -0.59
N MET A 78 6.90 20.15 -1.88
CA MET A 78 8.24 19.76 -2.33
C MET A 78 9.31 20.79 -1.96
N ARG A 79 9.00 22.09 -2.03
CA ARG A 79 9.90 23.17 -1.58
C ARG A 79 10.13 23.17 -0.07
N ALA A 80 9.16 22.70 0.72
CA ALA A 80 9.27 22.56 2.17
C ALA A 80 9.95 21.24 2.59
N HIS A 81 10.12 20.28 1.68
CA HIS A 81 10.60 18.94 1.99
C HIS A 81 12.06 18.97 2.46
N PRO A 82 12.50 18.15 3.44
CA PRO A 82 13.88 18.18 3.95
C PRO A 82 14.92 17.74 2.90
N LEU A 83 14.52 16.88 1.97
CA LEU A 83 15.39 16.40 0.88
C LEU A 83 15.70 17.52 -0.14
N PRO A 84 16.98 17.85 -0.38
CA PRO A 84 17.35 18.86 -1.37
C PRO A 84 16.98 18.49 -2.80
N GLU A 85 17.00 17.23 -3.17
CA GLU A 85 16.55 16.76 -4.48
C GLU A 85 15.06 17.06 -4.72
N ALA A 86 14.21 16.95 -3.69
CA ALA A 86 12.79 17.30 -3.81
C ALA A 86 12.62 18.82 -4.06
N ARG A 87 13.42 19.65 -3.38
CA ARG A 87 13.45 21.11 -3.60
C ARG A 87 13.93 21.45 -5.02
N SER A 88 15.02 20.83 -5.46
CA SER A 88 15.58 21.00 -6.81
C SER A 88 14.58 20.59 -7.89
N TYR A 89 13.90 19.45 -7.73
CA TYR A 89 12.87 19.03 -8.67
C TYR A 89 11.67 19.98 -8.68
N ALA A 90 11.30 20.59 -7.55
CA ALA A 90 10.25 21.59 -7.53
C ALA A 90 10.60 22.82 -8.36
N ASP A 91 11.86 23.28 -8.32
CA ASP A 91 12.32 24.40 -9.15
C ASP A 91 12.26 24.06 -10.64
N LEU A 92 12.73 22.86 -11.02
CA LEU A 92 12.65 22.37 -12.40
C LEU A 92 11.20 22.25 -12.89
N MET A 93 10.32 21.68 -12.04
CA MET A 93 8.90 21.53 -12.35
C MET A 93 8.21 22.88 -12.47
N LEU A 94 8.49 23.85 -11.59
CA LEU A 94 7.91 25.18 -11.63
C LEU A 94 8.23 25.90 -12.94
N LEU A 95 9.48 25.78 -13.42
CA LEU A 95 9.91 26.36 -14.69
C LEU A 95 9.09 25.83 -15.87
N GLU A 96 8.94 24.51 -15.98
CA GLU A 96 8.22 23.88 -17.09
C GLU A 96 6.72 24.09 -16.99
N LEU A 97 6.14 23.95 -15.80
CA LEU A 97 4.70 24.13 -15.60
C LEU A 97 4.25 25.58 -15.86
N ARG A 98 5.10 26.59 -15.62
CA ARG A 98 4.79 28.00 -15.96
C ARG A 98 4.58 28.23 -17.45
N LYS A 99 5.14 27.40 -18.32
CA LYS A 99 4.93 27.49 -19.77
C LYS A 99 3.51 27.06 -20.16
N VAL A 100 2.87 26.20 -19.35
CA VAL A 100 1.58 25.56 -19.67
C VAL A 100 0.43 26.12 -18.82
N ILE A 101 0.66 26.33 -17.52
CA ILE A 101 -0.38 26.73 -16.54
C ILE A 101 0.05 27.94 -15.67
N PRO A 102 0.52 29.06 -16.24
CA PRO A 102 1.14 30.16 -15.49
C PRO A 102 0.21 30.80 -14.44
N SER A 103 -1.10 30.85 -14.70
CA SER A 103 -2.08 31.48 -13.79
C SER A 103 -2.14 30.83 -12.41
N PHE A 104 -1.95 29.51 -12.33
CA PHE A 104 -1.97 28.75 -11.08
C PHE A 104 -0.66 28.85 -10.28
N LEU A 105 0.42 29.31 -10.90
CA LEU A 105 1.78 29.23 -10.33
C LEU A 105 2.40 30.59 -10.01
N ARG A 106 1.60 31.66 -10.07
CA ARG A 106 2.04 33.04 -9.83
C ARG A 106 2.49 33.28 -8.39
N ARG A 107 2.00 32.47 -7.44
CA ARG A 107 2.16 32.72 -6.00
C ARG A 107 3.19 31.80 -5.34
N VAL A 108 3.65 30.76 -6.02
CA VAL A 108 4.50 29.69 -5.46
C VAL A 108 5.81 30.22 -4.87
N ASP A 109 6.42 31.21 -5.52
CA ASP A 109 7.71 31.81 -5.16
C ASP A 109 7.59 33.26 -4.65
N VAL A 110 6.38 33.73 -4.39
CA VAL A 110 6.15 35.06 -3.80
C VAL A 110 6.40 34.98 -2.29
N ALA A 111 7.23 35.91 -1.77
CA ALA A 111 7.68 35.95 -0.38
C ALA A 111 6.53 35.80 0.64
N GLU A 112 5.51 36.66 0.55
CA GLU A 112 4.35 36.71 1.45
C GLU A 112 3.25 35.68 1.12
N ARG A 113 3.50 34.74 0.19
CA ARG A 113 2.52 33.73 -0.24
C ARG A 113 3.14 32.34 -0.21
N GLY A 114 3.57 31.82 -1.35
CA GLY A 114 4.06 30.45 -1.45
C GLY A 114 5.34 30.21 -0.67
N VAL A 115 6.24 31.19 -0.58
CA VAL A 115 7.44 31.08 0.26
C VAL A 115 7.08 31.06 1.75
N ALA A 116 6.22 31.97 2.21
CA ALA A 116 5.70 31.95 3.57
C ALA A 116 4.99 30.63 3.91
N TRP A 117 4.22 30.08 2.96
CA TRP A 117 3.56 28.79 3.13
C TRP A 117 4.57 27.63 3.20
N SER A 118 5.55 27.55 2.30
CA SER A 118 6.60 26.52 2.39
C SER A 118 7.40 26.62 3.70
N ARG A 119 7.70 27.83 4.17
CA ARG A 119 8.35 28.05 5.49
C ARG A 119 7.49 27.57 6.65
N TYR A 120 6.18 27.82 6.60
CA TYR A 120 5.24 27.32 7.61
C TYR A 120 5.22 25.78 7.64
N LEU A 121 5.19 25.13 6.48
CA LEU A 121 5.22 23.66 6.39
C LEU A 121 6.54 23.09 6.94
N GLU A 122 7.68 23.68 6.57
CA GLU A 122 9.01 23.30 7.06
C GLU A 122 9.11 23.48 8.59
N ALA A 123 8.71 24.64 9.10
CA ALA A 123 8.75 24.94 10.54
C ALA A 123 7.90 23.97 11.36
N ASN A 124 6.67 23.68 10.90
CA ASN A 124 5.80 22.71 11.56
C ASN A 124 6.40 21.30 11.55
N GLN A 125 6.97 20.87 10.43
CA GLN A 125 7.58 19.56 10.32
C GLN A 125 8.77 19.41 11.28
N SER A 126 9.65 20.41 11.33
CA SER A 126 10.79 20.43 12.24
C SER A 126 10.35 20.44 13.70
N ALA A 127 9.40 21.32 14.06
CA ALA A 127 8.87 21.41 15.41
C ALA A 127 8.22 20.09 15.87
N MET A 128 7.42 19.46 15.00
CA MET A 128 6.79 18.18 15.34
C MET A 128 7.79 17.03 15.44
N ARG A 129 8.86 17.03 14.62
CA ARG A 129 9.93 16.01 14.72
C ARG A 129 10.64 16.11 16.07
N GLU A 130 11.07 17.31 16.44
CA GLU A 130 11.75 17.57 17.72
C GLU A 130 10.84 17.23 18.91
N PHE A 131 9.58 17.67 18.85
CA PHE A 131 8.62 17.43 19.93
C PHE A 131 8.27 15.95 20.07
N ALA A 132 8.11 15.22 18.97
CA ALA A 132 7.87 13.78 19.00
C ALA A 132 9.05 13.04 19.64
N GLU A 133 10.28 13.33 19.22
CA GLU A 133 11.48 12.73 19.80
C GLU A 133 11.58 12.99 21.31
N LEU A 134 11.33 14.24 21.73
CA LEU A 134 11.32 14.62 23.14
C LEU A 134 10.30 13.82 23.96
N LEU A 135 9.10 13.63 23.42
CA LEU A 135 8.01 12.92 24.11
C LEU A 135 8.21 11.40 24.13
N THR A 136 8.84 10.82 23.10
CA THR A 136 8.88 9.37 22.91
C THR A 136 10.22 8.71 23.23
N LYS A 137 11.31 9.47 23.42
CA LYS A 137 12.67 8.91 23.60
C LYS A 137 12.79 7.84 24.70
N ASP A 138 12.04 7.97 25.79
CA ASP A 138 12.09 7.09 26.96
C ASP A 138 10.92 6.09 27.00
N ILE A 139 10.08 6.07 25.96
CA ILE A 139 8.92 5.17 25.88
C ILE A 139 9.35 3.89 25.17
N PRO A 140 9.38 2.74 25.87
CA PRO A 140 9.70 1.47 25.22
C PRO A 140 8.59 1.09 24.24
N THR A 141 8.98 0.46 23.12
CA THR A 141 8.02 -0.07 22.16
C THR A 141 7.34 -1.31 22.72
N ASN A 142 6.01 -1.33 22.74
CA ASN A 142 5.25 -2.52 23.09
C ASN A 142 5.16 -3.48 21.89
N PRO A 143 5.15 -4.81 22.11
CA PRO A 143 4.80 -5.76 21.08
C PRO A 143 3.41 -5.46 20.51
N ALA A 144 3.30 -5.43 19.19
CA ALA A 144 2.04 -5.25 18.48
C ALA A 144 1.93 -6.30 17.36
N PRO A 145 0.70 -6.73 17.00
CA PRO A 145 0.48 -7.57 15.84
C PRO A 145 1.01 -6.94 14.55
N GLU A 146 1.19 -7.76 13.52
CA GLU A 146 1.58 -7.26 12.20
C GLU A 146 0.48 -6.43 11.54
N VAL A 147 -0.78 -6.77 11.77
CA VAL A 147 -1.95 -6.00 11.35
C VAL A 147 -2.89 -5.94 12.54
N ASP A 148 -3.31 -4.75 12.94
CA ASP A 148 -4.24 -4.56 14.04
C ASP A 148 -5.28 -3.49 13.71
N LEU A 149 -6.56 -3.83 13.77
CA LEU A 149 -7.67 -2.91 13.66
C LEU A 149 -7.78 -2.16 14.99
N ILE A 150 -7.29 -0.93 15.03
CA ILE A 150 -7.14 -0.15 16.26
C ILE A 150 -8.32 0.79 16.53
N ASP A 151 -9.10 1.14 15.50
CA ASP A 151 -10.26 2.03 15.64
C ASP A 151 -11.32 1.73 14.57
N TRP A 152 -12.58 1.72 15.00
CA TRP A 152 -13.78 1.53 14.17
C TRP A 152 -15.02 2.05 14.92
N ASP A 153 -16.10 2.31 14.19
CA ASP A 153 -17.41 2.67 14.79
C ASP A 153 -18.19 1.39 15.12
N PRO A 154 -18.44 1.03 16.40
CA PRO A 154 -19.20 -0.17 16.75
C PRO A 154 -20.66 -0.13 16.27
N ASP A 155 -21.20 1.07 16.06
CA ASP A 155 -22.54 1.30 15.50
C ASP A 155 -22.50 1.51 13.99
N GLY A 156 -21.32 1.42 13.37
CA GLY A 156 -21.11 1.83 12.00
C GLY A 156 -21.89 0.97 11.00
N GLU A 157 -22.08 -0.32 11.28
CA GLU A 157 -22.94 -1.19 10.46
C GLU A 157 -24.40 -0.71 10.47
N ARG A 158 -24.96 -0.39 11.65
CA ARG A 158 -26.32 0.16 11.80
C ARG A 158 -26.48 1.45 10.99
N LYS A 159 -25.56 2.40 11.17
CA LYS A 159 -25.57 3.70 10.48
C LYS A 159 -25.43 3.54 8.97
N MET A 160 -24.62 2.59 8.52
CA MET A 160 -24.41 2.30 7.11
C MET A 160 -25.66 1.70 6.45
N LEU A 161 -26.41 0.82 7.12
CA LEU A 161 -27.69 0.32 6.63
C LEU A 161 -28.74 1.44 6.49
N ALA A 162 -28.82 2.37 7.45
CA ALA A 162 -29.68 3.55 7.32
C ALA A 162 -29.27 4.41 6.11
N ALA A 163 -27.95 4.60 5.91
CA ALA A 163 -27.42 5.32 4.77
C ALA A 163 -27.69 4.63 3.42
N MET A 164 -27.90 3.31 3.38
CA MET A 164 -28.31 2.59 2.16
C MET A 164 -29.72 3.00 1.71
N LEU A 165 -30.62 3.23 2.66
CA LEU A 165 -32.01 3.61 2.40
C LEU A 165 -32.16 5.10 2.10
N TYR A 166 -31.30 5.95 2.66
CA TYR A 166 -31.43 7.40 2.66
C TYR A 166 -31.78 8.03 1.29
N PRO A 167 -31.10 7.70 0.16
CA PRO A 167 -31.42 8.30 -1.14
C PRO A 167 -32.78 7.90 -1.73
N TYR A 168 -33.46 6.91 -1.16
CA TYR A 168 -34.70 6.31 -1.69
C TYR A 168 -35.93 6.64 -0.85
N THR A 169 -35.78 7.51 0.15
CA THR A 169 -36.87 7.90 1.05
C THR A 169 -36.91 9.42 1.22
N GLN A 170 -37.97 9.92 1.88
CA GLN A 170 -38.07 11.31 2.34
C GLN A 170 -37.89 11.40 3.87
N LEU A 171 -37.43 10.31 4.51
CA LEU A 171 -37.30 10.23 5.95
C LEU A 171 -35.93 10.79 6.39
N PRO A 172 -35.86 11.47 7.55
CA PRO A 172 -34.58 11.84 8.14
C PRO A 172 -33.79 10.59 8.54
N GLU A 173 -32.45 10.67 8.54
CA GLU A 173 -31.56 9.55 8.89
C GLU A 173 -31.86 8.97 10.27
N THR A 174 -32.28 9.80 11.23
CA THR A 174 -32.67 9.34 12.58
C THR A 174 -33.81 8.34 12.53
N GLN A 175 -34.84 8.56 11.70
CA GLN A 175 -35.95 7.61 11.56
C GLN A 175 -35.53 6.35 10.79
N LEU A 176 -34.57 6.46 9.88
CA LEU A 176 -34.02 5.29 9.19
C LEU A 176 -33.17 4.42 10.10
N VAL A 177 -32.47 5.02 11.07
CA VAL A 177 -31.76 4.27 12.12
C VAL A 177 -32.76 3.52 13.00
N ASP A 178 -33.83 4.18 13.46
CA ASP A 178 -34.90 3.54 14.24
C ASP A 178 -35.51 2.36 13.45
N LEU A 179 -35.80 2.56 12.15
CA LEU A 179 -36.30 1.51 11.26
C LEU A 179 -35.33 0.32 11.15
N VAL A 180 -34.02 0.57 11.05
CA VAL A 180 -33.00 -0.48 10.99
C VAL A 180 -32.90 -1.24 12.31
N ASP A 181 -33.10 -0.56 13.45
CA ASP A 181 -33.09 -1.18 14.78
C ASP A 181 -34.24 -2.19 14.95
N ASP A 182 -35.40 -1.90 14.35
CA ASP A 182 -36.54 -2.81 14.32
C ASP A 182 -36.41 -3.96 13.30
N MET A 183 -35.40 -3.93 12.42
CA MET A 183 -35.18 -5.00 11.43
C MET A 183 -34.55 -6.25 12.06
N THR A 184 -35.02 -7.42 11.63
CA THR A 184 -34.35 -8.70 11.90
C THR A 184 -33.03 -8.81 11.12
N SER A 185 -32.15 -9.72 11.53
CA SER A 185 -30.89 -9.99 10.81
C SER A 185 -31.11 -10.36 9.35
N ASP A 186 -32.17 -11.12 9.03
CA ASP A 186 -32.50 -11.51 7.65
C ASP A 186 -32.93 -10.31 6.81
N GLN A 187 -33.69 -9.38 7.39
CA GLN A 187 -34.10 -8.15 6.69
C GLN A 187 -32.90 -7.24 6.41
N ARG A 188 -31.97 -7.13 7.37
CA ARG A 188 -30.71 -6.37 7.19
C ARG A 188 -29.85 -7.00 6.09
N LEU A 189 -29.75 -8.33 6.04
CA LEU A 189 -29.02 -9.04 4.98
C LEU A 189 -29.69 -8.88 3.61
N ASP A 190 -31.03 -8.94 3.54
CA ASP A 190 -31.76 -8.69 2.28
C ASP A 190 -31.52 -7.27 1.77
N LEU A 191 -31.53 -6.27 2.67
CA LEU A 191 -31.16 -4.89 2.34
C LEU A 191 -29.75 -4.80 1.74
N VAL A 192 -28.77 -5.42 2.39
CA VAL A 192 -27.37 -5.44 1.91
C VAL A 192 -27.29 -6.08 0.52
N ARG A 193 -27.92 -7.24 0.33
CA ARG A 193 -27.89 -7.96 -0.96
C ARG A 193 -28.49 -7.12 -2.09
N ARG A 194 -29.61 -6.44 -1.82
CA ARG A 194 -30.22 -5.52 -2.79
C ARG A 194 -29.36 -4.30 -3.08
N TYR A 195 -28.70 -3.75 -2.06
CA TYR A 195 -27.84 -2.57 -2.21
C TYR A 195 -26.57 -2.86 -3.01
N VAL A 196 -25.94 -4.00 -2.75
CA VAL A 196 -24.73 -4.47 -3.43
C VAL A 196 -25.04 -4.92 -4.86
N GLY A 197 -26.19 -5.58 -5.04
CA GLY A 197 -26.61 -6.13 -6.32
C GLY A 197 -25.69 -7.23 -6.85
N GLU A 198 -25.82 -7.55 -8.13
CA GLU A 198 -25.00 -8.57 -8.80
C GLU A 198 -23.65 -7.99 -9.24
N ARG A 199 -22.60 -8.27 -8.48
CA ARG A 199 -21.23 -7.85 -8.80
C ARG A 199 -20.57 -8.82 -9.77
N GLY A 200 -20.71 -8.55 -11.08
CA GLY A 200 -20.00 -9.30 -12.12
C GLY A 200 -18.47 -9.06 -12.18
N ASN A 201 -17.97 -8.03 -11.49
CA ASN A 201 -16.56 -7.68 -11.44
C ASN A 201 -16.23 -7.01 -10.09
N ARG A 202 -15.06 -7.29 -9.50
CA ARG A 202 -14.52 -6.59 -8.32
C ARG A 202 -14.43 -5.07 -8.45
N ARG A 203 -14.48 -4.54 -9.68
CA ARG A 203 -14.55 -3.09 -9.97
C ARG A 203 -15.97 -2.52 -9.90
N HIS A 204 -17.01 -3.35 -9.87
CA HIS A 204 -18.36 -2.91 -9.53
C HIS A 204 -18.36 -2.57 -8.04
N ARG A 205 -18.38 -1.28 -7.73
CA ARG A 205 -18.31 -0.76 -6.37
C ARG A 205 -19.72 -0.45 -5.88
N PRO A 206 -20.11 -0.97 -4.70
CA PRO A 206 -21.35 -0.54 -4.05
C PRO A 206 -21.40 0.98 -3.84
N GLY A 207 -22.61 1.48 -3.61
CA GLY A 207 -22.88 2.91 -3.48
C GLY A 207 -22.22 3.58 -2.27
N ARG A 208 -22.48 4.89 -2.13
CA ARG A 208 -21.82 5.76 -1.14
C ARG A 208 -22.23 5.51 0.31
N ALA A 209 -23.24 4.70 0.60
CA ALA A 209 -23.62 4.37 1.98
C ALA A 209 -22.47 3.74 2.76
N LEU A 210 -21.59 3.00 2.08
CA LEU A 210 -20.39 2.41 2.67
C LEU A 210 -19.32 3.44 3.06
N GLU A 211 -19.45 4.72 2.65
CA GLU A 211 -18.58 5.81 3.12
C GLU A 211 -18.95 6.26 4.55
N ARG A 212 -20.04 5.73 5.13
CA ARG A 212 -20.54 6.09 6.47
C ARG A 212 -19.77 5.45 7.62
N LEU A 213 -18.95 4.43 7.33
CA LEU A 213 -18.25 3.57 8.27
C LEU A 213 -16.77 3.52 7.92
N ASP A 214 -15.91 3.84 8.89
CA ASP A 214 -14.45 3.90 8.76
C ASP A 214 -13.74 2.83 9.61
N TYR A 215 -12.55 2.45 9.14
CA TYR A 215 -11.62 1.55 9.82
C TYR A 215 -10.23 2.18 9.87
N ARG A 216 -9.52 1.98 10.98
CA ARG A 216 -8.10 2.36 11.13
C ARG A 216 -7.28 1.15 11.52
N PHE A 217 -6.29 0.82 10.70
CA PHE A 217 -5.36 -0.29 10.90
C PHE A 217 -3.95 0.20 11.19
N ASP A 218 -3.33 -0.31 12.25
CA ASP A 218 -1.88 -0.23 12.48
C ASP A 218 -1.19 -1.46 11.92
N ILE A 219 -0.18 -1.25 11.07
CA ILE A 219 0.41 -2.30 10.25
C ILE A 219 1.93 -2.21 10.30
N LEU A 220 2.58 -3.36 10.46
CA LEU A 220 4.02 -3.53 10.33
C LEU A 220 4.35 -4.43 9.13
N GLY A 221 4.40 -3.84 7.94
CA GLY A 221 4.64 -4.57 6.68
C GLY A 221 5.98 -4.22 6.03
N ASP A 222 6.45 -5.02 5.08
CA ASP A 222 7.64 -4.71 4.30
C ASP A 222 7.43 -3.45 3.45
N TYR A 223 8.49 -2.66 3.27
CA TYR A 223 8.44 -1.42 2.50
C TYR A 223 7.99 -1.65 1.04
N GLY A 224 8.33 -2.79 0.44
CA GLY A 224 7.83 -3.19 -0.88
C GLY A 224 6.31 -3.33 -0.93
N GLY A 225 5.70 -3.97 0.07
CA GLY A 225 4.25 -4.10 0.24
C GLY A 225 3.57 -2.75 0.43
N VAL A 226 4.14 -1.86 1.25
CA VAL A 226 3.60 -0.51 1.46
C VAL A 226 3.53 0.27 0.15
N ARG A 227 4.57 0.21 -0.68
CA ARG A 227 4.58 0.86 -2.00
C ARG A 227 3.46 0.39 -2.93
N ASP A 228 3.06 -0.88 -2.82
CA ASP A 228 1.91 -1.41 -3.56
C ASP A 228 0.58 -0.91 -2.98
N LEU A 229 0.45 -0.86 -1.66
CA LEU A 229 -0.76 -0.38 -0.97
C LEU A 229 -0.99 1.13 -1.15
N GLN A 230 0.08 1.94 -1.21
CA GLN A 230 0.03 3.39 -1.50
C GLN A 230 -0.60 3.75 -2.85
N ARG A 231 -0.82 2.78 -3.75
CA ARG A 231 -1.51 3.03 -5.03
C ARG A 231 -3.01 3.29 -4.87
N HIS A 232 -3.57 3.05 -3.69
CA HIS A 232 -4.96 3.34 -3.35
C HIS A 232 -5.10 4.76 -2.84
N ARG A 233 -5.67 5.65 -3.66
CA ARG A 233 -5.53 7.12 -3.49
C ARG A 233 -6.62 7.80 -2.65
N LEU A 234 -7.73 7.11 -2.41
CA LEU A 234 -8.87 7.68 -1.66
C LEU A 234 -8.68 7.52 -0.14
N LEU A 235 -7.83 6.58 0.25
CA LEU A 235 -7.56 6.28 1.64
C LEU A 235 -6.41 7.11 2.21
N THR A 236 -6.34 7.17 3.53
CA THR A 236 -5.27 7.80 4.27
C THR A 236 -4.20 6.77 4.60
N ILE A 237 -2.95 7.04 4.21
CA ILE A 237 -1.78 6.29 4.69
C ILE A 237 -0.80 7.26 5.33
N GLU A 238 -0.40 6.95 6.54
CA GLU A 238 0.67 7.63 7.26
C GLU A 238 1.70 6.59 7.66
N TRP A 239 2.99 6.86 7.51
CA TRP A 239 4.04 5.90 7.86
C TRP A 239 5.16 6.54 8.65
N GLN A 240 5.79 5.74 9.50
CA GLN A 240 6.99 6.10 10.22
C GLN A 240 8.21 6.14 9.28
N SER A 241 9.30 6.75 9.73
CA SER A 241 10.56 6.78 8.97
C SER A 241 11.00 5.37 8.58
N LEU A 242 11.47 5.22 7.34
CA LEU A 242 12.01 3.95 6.85
C LEU A 242 13.39 3.69 7.45
N THR A 243 13.50 2.68 8.30
CA THR A 243 14.74 2.30 8.99
C THR A 243 14.86 0.76 9.05
N PRO A 244 16.05 0.20 9.30
CA PRO A 244 16.22 -1.25 9.44
C PRO A 244 15.81 -1.81 10.82
N SER A 245 15.23 -0.98 11.70
CA SER A 245 14.97 -1.32 13.11
C SER A 245 13.90 -2.39 13.30
N HIS A 246 12.90 -2.44 12.41
CA HIS A 246 11.81 -3.41 12.50
C HIS A 246 12.14 -4.78 11.87
N GLY A 247 13.38 -4.98 11.45
CA GLY A 247 13.83 -6.22 10.83
C GLY A 247 13.21 -6.45 9.45
N TYR A 248 13.40 -7.67 8.95
CA TYR A 248 12.92 -8.11 7.63
C TYR A 248 12.54 -9.59 7.71
N GLU A 249 11.90 -10.08 6.66
CA GLU A 249 11.60 -11.50 6.48
C GLU A 249 12.24 -11.99 5.19
N THR A 250 12.89 -13.15 5.24
CA THR A 250 13.46 -13.81 4.07
C THR A 250 12.36 -14.65 3.41
N PRO A 251 12.05 -14.45 2.13
CA PRO A 251 11.03 -15.25 1.44
C PRO A 251 11.36 -16.74 1.47
N GLU A 252 10.36 -17.59 1.75
CA GLU A 252 10.55 -19.04 1.87
C GLU A 252 11.18 -19.65 0.60
N ALA A 253 10.79 -19.16 -0.58
CA ALA A 253 11.38 -19.59 -1.84
C ALA A 253 12.91 -19.34 -1.91
N VAL A 254 13.39 -18.24 -1.33
CA VAL A 254 14.84 -17.92 -1.27
C VAL A 254 15.55 -18.89 -0.31
N ILE A 255 14.91 -19.27 0.79
CA ILE A 255 15.43 -20.27 1.73
C ILE A 255 15.51 -21.64 1.06
N ARG A 256 14.43 -22.08 0.42
CA ARG A 256 14.35 -23.38 -0.30
C ARG A 256 15.33 -23.45 -1.47
N ALA A 257 15.63 -22.33 -2.12
CA ALA A 257 16.65 -22.24 -3.16
C ALA A 257 18.10 -22.26 -2.61
N GLY A 258 18.31 -22.31 -1.29
CA GLY A 258 19.64 -22.28 -0.67
C GLY A 258 20.31 -20.90 -0.70
N LEU A 259 19.56 -19.83 -0.95
CA LEU A 259 20.09 -18.46 -1.11
C LEU A 259 19.92 -17.60 0.15
N GLY A 260 19.47 -18.18 1.27
CA GLY A 260 19.17 -17.47 2.51
C GLY A 260 20.34 -16.65 3.06
N GLU A 261 21.56 -17.20 3.09
CA GLU A 261 22.76 -16.49 3.57
C GLU A 261 23.16 -15.33 2.66
N ARG A 262 23.01 -15.49 1.34
CA ARG A 262 23.29 -14.40 0.39
C ARG A 262 22.28 -13.27 0.60
N TYR A 263 21.01 -13.61 0.82
CA TYR A 263 19.94 -12.65 1.10
C TYR A 263 20.20 -11.88 2.40
N SER A 264 20.48 -12.58 3.50
CA SER A 264 20.76 -11.94 4.80
C SER A 264 22.02 -11.08 4.76
N GLY A 265 23.05 -11.49 4.01
CA GLY A 265 24.25 -10.69 3.78
C GLY A 265 23.97 -9.35 3.09
N VAL A 266 23.01 -9.28 2.16
CA VAL A 266 22.58 -8.01 1.55
C VAL A 266 21.82 -7.15 2.55
N MET A 267 20.98 -7.74 3.40
CA MET A 267 20.26 -7.01 4.44
C MET A 267 21.22 -6.39 5.46
N GLU A 268 22.29 -7.11 5.82
CA GLU A 268 23.32 -6.56 6.70
C GLU A 268 24.04 -5.37 6.06
N ARG A 269 24.46 -5.47 4.79
CA ARG A 269 25.05 -4.31 4.06
C ARG A 269 24.12 -3.11 4.03
N SER A 270 22.83 -3.35 3.77
CA SER A 270 21.81 -2.29 3.75
C SER A 270 21.68 -1.61 5.13
N ARG A 271 21.65 -2.39 6.22
CA ARG A 271 21.64 -1.88 7.59
C ARG A 271 22.90 -1.09 7.92
N SER A 272 24.09 -1.65 7.67
CA SER A 272 25.36 -0.96 7.98
C SER A 272 25.49 0.35 7.19
N LEU A 273 25.05 0.36 5.93
CA LEU A 273 25.05 1.59 5.12
C LEU A 273 24.07 2.63 5.67
N TYR A 274 22.87 2.22 6.10
CA TYR A 274 21.91 3.11 6.76
C TYR A 274 22.51 3.75 8.02
N GLU A 275 23.12 2.94 8.89
CA GLU A 275 23.73 3.42 10.15
C GLU A 275 24.88 4.39 9.90
N LEU A 276 25.71 4.12 8.88
CA LEU A 276 26.78 5.02 8.45
C LEU A 276 26.23 6.37 7.95
N LEU A 277 25.14 6.37 7.18
CA LEU A 277 24.54 7.60 6.65
C LEU A 277 23.78 8.40 7.69
N LEU A 278 23.23 7.75 8.71
CA LEU A 278 22.31 8.37 9.68
C LEU A 278 22.95 9.55 10.43
N GLN A 279 24.27 9.49 10.68
CA GLN A 279 25.01 10.53 11.40
C GLN A 279 25.07 11.86 10.63
N ASP A 280 25.42 11.78 9.34
CA ASP A 280 25.66 12.97 8.52
C ASP A 280 24.44 13.35 7.64
N PHE A 281 23.60 12.36 7.32
CA PHE A 281 22.52 12.48 6.34
C PHE A 281 21.21 11.80 6.80
N PRO A 282 20.62 12.19 7.96
CA PRO A 282 19.47 11.49 8.54
C PRO A 282 18.26 11.43 7.60
N ASP A 283 17.94 12.51 6.88
CA ASP A 283 16.81 12.53 5.95
C ASP A 283 17.04 11.66 4.69
N ARG A 284 18.31 11.33 4.37
CA ARG A 284 18.68 10.50 3.20
C ARG A 284 19.06 9.08 3.55
N ALA A 285 19.31 8.76 4.83
CA ALA A 285 19.73 7.44 5.26
C ALA A 285 18.75 6.35 4.79
N GLY A 286 17.46 6.66 4.77
CA GLY A 286 16.39 5.79 4.25
C GLY A 286 16.62 5.27 2.83
N TYR A 287 17.38 5.98 1.98
CA TYR A 287 17.72 5.51 0.63
C TYR A 287 18.52 4.20 0.61
N ALA A 288 19.29 3.92 1.66
CA ALA A 288 20.06 2.68 1.79
C ALA A 288 19.22 1.47 2.21
N VAL A 289 18.00 1.68 2.70
CA VAL A 289 17.16 0.63 3.28
C VAL A 289 16.54 -0.23 2.17
N ALA A 290 16.76 -1.54 2.25
CA ALA A 290 16.19 -2.52 1.34
C ALA A 290 14.66 -2.65 1.52
N MET A 291 13.95 -2.96 0.44
CA MET A 291 12.48 -3.08 0.43
C MET A 291 11.94 -4.19 1.33
N ALA A 292 12.77 -5.16 1.72
CA ALA A 292 12.40 -6.22 2.65
C ALA A 292 12.25 -5.76 4.10
N PHE A 293 12.88 -4.63 4.48
CA PHE A 293 12.73 -4.11 5.82
C PHE A 293 11.30 -3.65 6.08
N ARG A 294 10.83 -3.94 7.28
CA ARG A 294 9.48 -3.58 7.73
C ARG A 294 9.43 -2.11 8.10
N VAL A 295 8.31 -1.47 7.81
CA VAL A 295 7.98 -0.10 8.21
C VAL A 295 6.61 -0.12 8.86
N ARG A 296 6.43 0.66 9.93
CA ARG A 296 5.14 0.84 10.57
C ARG A 296 4.34 1.92 9.85
N TYR A 297 3.09 1.62 9.55
CA TYR A 297 2.20 2.54 8.87
C TYR A 297 0.76 2.32 9.30
N ILE A 298 0.00 3.40 9.29
CA ILE A 298 -1.44 3.38 9.45
C ILE A 298 -2.09 3.38 8.08
N MET A 299 -3.15 2.60 7.93
CA MET A 299 -4.14 2.79 6.88
C MET A 299 -5.49 3.12 7.50
N GLN A 300 -6.10 4.21 7.04
CA GLN A 300 -7.46 4.58 7.41
C GLN A 300 -8.32 4.73 6.16
N PHE A 301 -9.46 4.07 6.15
CA PHE A 301 -10.35 4.02 5.01
C PHE A 301 -11.77 3.64 5.40
N ASN A 302 -12.74 4.09 4.60
CA ASN A 302 -14.12 3.68 4.76
C ASN A 302 -14.39 2.27 4.20
N ALA A 303 -15.54 1.69 4.52
CA ALA A 303 -15.92 0.35 4.05
C ALA A 303 -15.94 0.26 2.50
N ARG A 304 -16.28 1.35 1.80
CA ARG A 304 -16.31 1.39 0.32
C ARG A 304 -14.92 1.23 -0.27
N GLU A 305 -13.94 1.89 0.33
CA GLU A 305 -12.52 1.77 0.01
C GLU A 305 -11.96 0.41 0.43
N ALA A 306 -12.37 -0.11 1.58
CA ALA A 306 -11.99 -1.44 2.07
C ALA A 306 -12.37 -2.52 1.06
N LEU A 307 -13.62 -2.54 0.58
CA LEU A 307 -14.07 -3.47 -0.46
C LEU A 307 -13.18 -3.42 -1.70
N HIS A 308 -12.86 -2.22 -2.18
CA HIS A 308 -12.05 -2.08 -3.37
C HIS A 308 -10.60 -2.55 -3.16
N MET A 309 -10.00 -2.12 -2.06
CA MET A 309 -8.58 -2.35 -1.77
C MET A 309 -8.33 -3.82 -1.45
N ILE A 310 -9.08 -4.37 -0.50
CA ILE A 310 -8.88 -5.73 0.00
C ILE A 310 -9.13 -6.75 -1.12
N GLU A 311 -10.24 -6.65 -1.85
CA GLU A 311 -10.51 -7.60 -2.94
C GLU A 311 -9.46 -7.50 -4.05
N LEU A 312 -8.94 -6.31 -4.36
CA LEU A 312 -7.89 -6.17 -5.36
C LEU A 312 -6.56 -6.75 -4.87
N ARG A 313 -6.26 -6.58 -3.58
CA ARG A 313 -4.98 -6.92 -2.97
C ARG A 313 -4.93 -8.34 -2.41
N SER A 314 -6.05 -9.03 -2.26
CA SER A 314 -6.10 -10.44 -1.86
C SER A 314 -5.86 -11.41 -3.03
N GLN A 315 -5.95 -10.95 -4.28
CA GLN A 315 -5.92 -11.82 -5.47
C GLN A 315 -4.65 -12.66 -5.56
N PRO A 316 -4.72 -13.94 -5.99
CA PRO A 316 -3.58 -14.87 -6.02
C PRO A 316 -2.36 -14.40 -6.82
N GLN A 317 -2.54 -13.49 -7.79
CA GLN A 317 -1.44 -12.94 -8.59
C GLN A 317 -0.63 -11.86 -7.83
N GLY A 318 -1.13 -11.42 -6.68
CA GLY A 318 -0.49 -10.42 -5.85
C GLY A 318 0.70 -10.95 -5.06
N HIS A 319 1.52 -10.04 -4.56
CA HIS A 319 2.66 -10.39 -3.71
C HIS A 319 2.17 -10.96 -2.36
N PRO A 320 2.76 -12.06 -1.85
CA PRO A 320 2.30 -12.73 -0.63
C PRO A 320 2.12 -11.79 0.58
N ASN A 321 3.05 -10.87 0.80
CA ASN A 321 3.01 -9.97 1.96
C ASN A 321 1.75 -9.09 2.02
N TYR A 322 1.45 -8.31 0.97
CA TYR A 322 0.25 -7.47 1.01
C TYR A 322 -1.04 -8.27 0.87
N ARG A 323 -1.00 -9.48 0.29
CA ARG A 323 -2.16 -10.37 0.24
C ARG A 323 -2.56 -10.79 1.65
N ARG A 324 -1.58 -11.23 2.44
CA ARG A 324 -1.76 -11.59 3.86
C ARG A 324 -2.30 -10.42 4.67
N ILE A 325 -1.77 -9.20 4.46
CA ILE A 325 -2.28 -7.98 5.10
C ILE A 325 -3.76 -7.72 4.72
N ALA A 326 -4.11 -7.83 3.44
CA ALA A 326 -5.50 -7.63 2.98
C ALA A 326 -6.46 -8.70 3.55
N GLN A 327 -6.03 -9.96 3.59
CA GLN A 327 -6.79 -11.06 4.17
C GLN A 327 -7.02 -10.86 5.67
N GLU A 328 -5.98 -10.44 6.40
CA GLU A 328 -6.06 -10.14 7.83
C GLU A 328 -6.99 -8.95 8.13
N MET A 329 -6.93 -7.89 7.31
CA MET A 329 -7.87 -6.77 7.42
C MET A 329 -9.32 -7.22 7.27
N TYR A 330 -9.61 -8.08 6.30
CA TYR A 330 -10.95 -8.66 6.15
C TYR A 330 -11.35 -9.47 7.38
N GLN A 331 -10.47 -10.34 7.87
CA GLN A 331 -10.76 -11.17 9.05
C GLN A 331 -11.08 -10.30 10.26
N GLN A 332 -10.34 -9.22 10.49
CA GLN A 332 -10.59 -8.32 11.61
C GLN A 332 -11.84 -7.45 11.42
N ILE A 333 -12.21 -7.06 10.20
CA ILE A 333 -13.51 -6.42 9.93
C ILE A 333 -14.66 -7.38 10.28
N ALA A 334 -14.55 -8.65 9.89
CA ALA A 334 -15.58 -9.64 10.15
C ALA A 334 -15.69 -10.04 11.63
N THR A 335 -14.53 -10.21 12.30
CA THR A 335 -14.49 -10.83 13.65
C THR A 335 -14.27 -9.82 14.77
N LYS A 336 -13.28 -8.92 14.64
CA LYS A 336 -12.92 -7.95 15.68
C LYS A 336 -13.90 -6.77 15.71
N ALA A 337 -14.25 -6.22 14.55
CA ALA A 337 -15.30 -5.20 14.46
C ALA A 337 -16.70 -5.79 14.58
N GLY A 338 -16.88 -7.06 14.22
CA GLY A 338 -18.18 -7.73 14.21
C GLY A 338 -19.11 -7.26 13.09
N HIS A 339 -18.57 -6.62 12.04
CA HIS A 339 -19.36 -6.07 10.93
C HIS A 339 -19.69 -7.15 9.88
N GLY A 340 -20.58 -8.07 10.25
CA GLY A 340 -21.00 -9.20 9.43
C GLY A 340 -21.66 -8.81 8.10
N ALA A 341 -22.46 -7.75 8.07
CA ALA A 341 -23.06 -7.26 6.82
C ALA A 341 -22.01 -6.68 5.88
N VAL A 342 -20.93 -6.07 6.40
CA VAL A 342 -19.79 -5.64 5.58
C VAL A 342 -19.02 -6.85 5.04
N ALA A 343 -18.77 -7.84 5.89
CA ALA A 343 -18.09 -9.08 5.50
C ALA A 343 -18.82 -9.80 4.34
N GLU A 344 -20.15 -9.89 4.38
CA GLU A 344 -20.99 -10.49 3.33
C GLU A 344 -20.81 -9.79 1.95
N MET A 345 -20.43 -8.51 1.92
CA MET A 345 -20.26 -7.78 0.65
C MET A 345 -18.96 -8.11 -0.09
N PHE A 346 -17.99 -8.78 0.55
CA PHE A 346 -16.70 -9.16 -0.04
C PHE A 346 -16.82 -10.39 -0.93
N THR A 347 -17.54 -10.28 -2.05
CA THR A 347 -17.81 -11.40 -2.97
C THR A 347 -16.61 -11.79 -3.84
N HIS A 348 -15.55 -10.97 -3.90
CA HIS A 348 -14.36 -11.26 -4.70
C HIS A 348 -13.07 -11.38 -3.89
N ILE A 349 -13.19 -11.46 -2.56
CA ILE A 349 -12.02 -11.74 -1.73
C ILE A 349 -11.48 -13.14 -2.01
N ASP A 350 -10.17 -13.27 -1.96
CA ASP A 350 -9.48 -14.54 -2.07
C ASP A 350 -8.73 -14.81 -0.77
N LEU A 351 -9.15 -15.85 -0.06
CA LEU A 351 -8.56 -16.27 1.22
C LEU A 351 -7.59 -17.45 1.06
N SER A 352 -7.29 -17.84 -0.17
CA SER A 352 -6.32 -18.90 -0.44
C SER A 352 -4.89 -18.44 -0.12
N ALA A 353 -3.99 -19.40 0.13
CA ALA A 353 -2.55 -19.11 0.22
C ALA A 353 -2.00 -18.52 -1.10
N GLY A 354 -2.68 -18.75 -2.22
CA GLY A 354 -2.34 -18.25 -3.56
C GLY A 354 -0.99 -18.71 -4.09
N GLU A 355 -0.51 -19.85 -3.62
CA GLU A 355 0.60 -20.57 -4.26
C GLU A 355 0.23 -20.81 -5.73
N ASP A 356 1.09 -20.38 -6.65
CA ASP A 356 0.90 -20.45 -8.10
C ASP A 356 -0.21 -19.60 -8.72
N GLY A 357 -0.71 -18.59 -8.01
CA GLY A 357 -1.79 -17.72 -8.50
C GLY A 357 -1.52 -17.06 -9.86
N ARG A 358 -0.26 -16.78 -10.21
CA ARG A 358 0.15 -16.28 -11.53
C ARG A 358 0.09 -17.35 -12.62
N LEU A 359 0.61 -18.56 -12.36
CA LEU A 359 0.60 -19.67 -13.34
C LEU A 359 -0.82 -20.12 -13.65
N GLN A 360 -1.66 -20.23 -12.62
CA GLN A 360 -3.07 -20.59 -12.79
C GLN A 360 -3.85 -19.55 -13.58
N ALA A 361 -3.57 -18.26 -13.37
CA ALA A 361 -4.18 -17.18 -14.13
C ALA A 361 -3.81 -17.21 -15.62
N GLU A 362 -2.54 -17.46 -15.95
CA GLU A 362 -2.11 -17.59 -17.35
C GLU A 362 -2.73 -18.81 -18.03
N LYS A 363 -2.77 -19.97 -17.35
CA LYS A 363 -3.49 -21.15 -17.86
C LYS A 363 -4.96 -20.85 -18.15
N ALA A 364 -5.65 -20.17 -17.24
CA ALA A 364 -7.05 -19.78 -17.44
C ALA A 364 -7.24 -18.78 -18.60
N LEU A 365 -6.27 -17.87 -18.82
CA LEU A 365 -6.28 -16.94 -19.94
C LEU A 365 -6.07 -17.64 -21.27
N GLU A 366 -5.17 -18.63 -21.33
CA GLU A 366 -4.95 -19.41 -22.55
C GLU A 366 -6.16 -20.27 -22.93
N VAL A 367 -6.83 -20.89 -21.96
CA VAL A 367 -8.10 -21.60 -22.19
C VAL A 367 -9.17 -20.66 -22.76
N LYS A 368 -9.25 -19.42 -22.26
CA LYS A 368 -10.18 -18.42 -22.81
C LYS A 368 -9.81 -17.99 -24.23
N ARG A 369 -8.51 -17.90 -24.54
CA ARG A 369 -8.02 -17.54 -25.88
C ARG A 369 -8.20 -18.67 -26.89
N SER A 370 -8.15 -19.93 -26.47
CA SER A 370 -8.37 -21.09 -27.35
C SER A 370 -9.86 -21.40 -27.56
N ALA A 371 -10.74 -20.91 -26.68
CA ALA A 371 -12.19 -21.01 -26.81
C ALA A 371 -12.83 -19.86 -27.62
N GLN A 372 -12.05 -18.83 -27.98
CA GLN A 372 -12.43 -17.75 -28.91
C GLN A 372 -11.88 -18.04 -30.28
#